data_AF-D2PZY8-F1
#
_entry.id   AF-D2PZY8-F1
#
_cell.length_a   1.000
_cell.length_b   1.000
_cell.length_c   1.000
_cell.angle_alpha   90.00
_cell.angle_beta   90.00
_cell.angle_gamma   90.00
#
_symmetry.space_group_name_H-M   'P 1'
#
loop_
_entity.id
_entity.type
_entity.pdbx_description
1 polymer ?
#
loop_
_entity_poly.entity_id
_entity_poly.type
_entity_poly.pdbx_seq_one_letter_code
_entity_poly.pdbx_strand_id
1 'polypeptide(L)'
;MTLTAAAPVTTRPSTRRRRRPVVPSLWRQVVGGAAAGPERAGQPEPDRSAYTQLEIYDAVLSAFDRRTEVLDTIAAASDRETAVLRIRALLDVSPGQAGAIVDLPLHRFTSGTRDRIRDRADELRRALSR
;
A
#
# COMPACT_ATOMS: atom_id res chain seq x y z
N MET A 1 12.88 63.68 -2.53
CA MET A 1 13.38 62.44 -1.90
C MET A 1 12.40 62.02 -0.83
N THR A 2 11.65 60.93 -1.09
CA THR A 2 10.75 60.30 -0.12
C THR A 2 10.65 58.82 -0.48
N LEU A 3 11.04 57.96 0.47
CA LEU A 3 11.22 56.52 0.36
C LEU A 3 9.86 55.81 0.30
N THR A 4 9.65 54.95 -0.72
CA THR A 4 8.55 53.98 -0.76
C THR A 4 8.94 52.78 0.09
N ALA A 5 8.12 52.46 1.10
CA ALA A 5 8.32 51.33 1.99
C ALA A 5 7.89 50.03 1.29
N ALA A 6 8.83 49.11 1.10
CA ALA A 6 8.55 47.75 0.66
C ALA A 6 8.06 46.92 1.86
N ALA A 7 6.86 46.36 1.77
CA ALA A 7 6.33 45.44 2.77
C ALA A 7 7.03 44.06 2.68
N PRO A 8 7.32 43.38 3.80
CA PRO A 8 7.93 42.06 3.77
C PRO A 8 6.93 40.98 3.33
N VAL A 9 7.31 40.19 2.33
CA VAL A 9 6.62 38.96 1.93
C VAL A 9 6.74 37.95 3.06
N THR A 10 5.65 37.76 3.80
CA THR A 10 5.53 36.69 4.81
C THR A 10 5.23 35.39 4.06
N THR A 11 6.26 34.58 3.82
CA THR A 11 6.10 33.25 3.22
C THR A 11 5.37 32.34 4.22
N ARG A 12 4.09 32.04 3.95
CA ARG A 12 3.30 31.05 4.69
C ARG A 12 3.98 29.67 4.57
N PRO A 13 4.21 28.94 5.67
CA PRO A 13 4.67 27.56 5.57
C PRO A 13 3.55 26.74 4.92
N SER A 14 3.78 26.32 3.68
CA SER A 14 2.89 25.39 3.00
C SER A 14 2.79 24.11 3.83
N THR A 15 1.62 23.85 4.40
CA THR A 15 1.27 22.54 4.93
C THR A 15 1.12 21.62 3.73
N ARG A 16 2.25 21.10 3.22
CA ARG A 16 2.25 19.89 2.39
C ARG A 16 1.69 18.78 3.27
N ARG A 17 0.37 18.68 3.27
CA ARG A 17 -0.42 17.55 3.73
C ARG A 17 0.15 16.37 2.94
N ARG A 18 1.12 15.67 3.54
CA ARG A 18 1.73 14.48 2.95
C ARG A 18 0.55 13.61 2.55
N ARG A 19 0.35 13.41 1.24
CA ARG A 19 -0.49 12.34 0.72
C ARG A 19 0.18 11.06 1.22
N ARG A 20 -0.18 10.65 2.45
CA ARG A 20 0.11 9.31 2.95
C ARG A 20 -0.53 8.41 1.90
N PRO A 21 0.24 7.62 1.13
CA PRO A 21 -0.38 6.59 0.33
C PRO A 21 -1.24 5.79 1.30
N VAL A 22 -2.53 5.70 0.98
CA VAL A 22 -3.46 4.87 1.72
C VAL A 22 -2.98 3.44 1.47
N VAL A 23 -2.05 2.98 2.30
CA VAL A 23 -1.88 1.56 2.61
C VAL A 23 -2.08 1.40 4.13
N PRO A 24 -3.31 1.62 4.65
CA PRO A 24 -3.58 1.73 6.09
C PRO A 24 -4.36 0.52 6.60
N SER A 25 -4.02 0.05 7.81
CA SER A 25 -4.77 -0.92 8.64
C SER A 25 -4.99 -2.34 8.10
N LEU A 26 -5.07 -2.58 6.79
CA LEU A 26 -5.37 -3.89 6.21
C LEU A 26 -4.25 -4.90 6.49
N TRP A 27 -3.00 -4.42 6.42
CA TRP A 27 -1.84 -5.21 6.79
C TRP A 27 -1.80 -5.56 8.29
N ARG A 28 -2.41 -4.76 9.18
CA ARG A 28 -2.42 -5.10 10.62
C ARG A 28 -3.21 -6.38 10.88
N GLN A 29 -4.31 -6.63 10.17
CA GLN A 29 -5.12 -7.84 10.34
C GLN A 29 -4.49 -9.09 9.70
N VAL A 30 -3.74 -8.94 8.61
CA VAL A 30 -3.15 -10.09 7.88
C VAL A 30 -1.76 -10.47 8.40
N VAL A 31 -1.02 -9.49 8.94
CA VAL A 31 0.42 -9.63 9.24
C VAL A 31 0.70 -9.51 10.74
N GLY A 32 -0.15 -8.83 11.51
CA GLY A 32 -0.11 -8.81 12.98
C GLY A 32 -1.01 -9.89 13.55
N GLY A 33 -0.43 -10.96 14.09
CA GLY A 33 -1.20 -11.88 14.93
C GLY A 33 -1.87 -11.09 16.06
N ALA A 34 -3.20 -11.21 16.13
CA ALA A 34 -4.08 -10.80 17.23
C ALA A 34 -3.55 -9.73 18.21
N ALA A 35 -3.97 -8.47 18.02
CA ALA A 35 -4.17 -7.55 19.13
C ALA A 35 -5.34 -6.62 18.79
N ALA A 36 -6.51 -6.95 19.34
CA ALA A 36 -7.69 -6.11 19.29
C ALA A 36 -7.48 -4.87 20.18
N GLY A 37 -7.77 -3.69 19.64
CA GLY A 37 -7.95 -2.46 20.39
C GLY A 37 -9.15 -1.72 19.80
N PRO A 38 -10.16 -1.35 20.60
CA PRO A 38 -11.42 -0.86 20.07
C PRO A 38 -11.35 0.63 19.72
N GLU A 39 -12.34 1.03 18.91
CA GLU A 39 -12.91 2.38 18.79
C GLU A 39 -12.65 3.21 17.51
N ARG A 40 -13.72 3.23 16.71
CA ARG A 40 -14.36 4.35 15.97
C ARG A 40 -13.63 4.95 14.76
N ALA A 41 -14.17 4.65 13.57
CA ALA A 41 -14.63 5.66 12.60
C ALA A 41 -15.40 4.99 11.46
N GLY A 42 -16.66 5.40 11.26
CA GLY A 42 -17.50 5.27 10.06
C GLY A 42 -17.51 3.91 9.36
N GLN A 43 -18.61 3.18 9.42
CA GLN A 43 -18.81 1.97 8.61
C GLN A 43 -18.49 2.30 7.14
N PRO A 44 -17.36 1.82 6.59
CA PRO A 44 -17.07 2.05 5.19
C PRO A 44 -18.13 1.27 4.41
N GLU A 45 -18.59 1.82 3.29
CA GLU A 45 -19.39 1.08 2.32
C GLU A 45 -18.71 -0.29 2.10
N PRO A 46 -19.27 -1.37 2.68
CA PRO A 46 -18.48 -2.55 3.04
C PRO A 46 -18.00 -3.30 1.80
N ASP A 47 -18.75 -3.18 0.72
CA ASP A 47 -18.48 -3.86 -0.54
C ASP A 47 -17.25 -3.27 -1.24
N ARG A 48 -17.21 -1.95 -1.46
CA ARG A 48 -16.11 -1.31 -2.19
C ARG A 48 -14.76 -1.49 -1.49
N SER A 49 -14.77 -1.47 -0.16
CA SER A 49 -13.57 -1.68 0.66
C SER A 49 -13.10 -3.14 0.63
N ALA A 50 -14.04 -4.09 0.59
CA ALA A 50 -13.73 -5.51 0.46
C ALA A 50 -13.18 -5.85 -0.94
N TYR A 51 -13.76 -5.32 -2.02
CA TYR A 51 -13.20 -5.48 -3.37
C TYR A 51 -11.77 -4.91 -3.47
N THR A 52 -11.54 -3.71 -2.91
CA THR A 52 -10.19 -3.10 -2.88
C THR A 52 -9.18 -3.94 -2.10
N GLN A 53 -9.58 -4.57 -1.00
CA GLN A 53 -8.72 -5.49 -0.24
C GLN A 53 -8.34 -6.72 -1.05
N LEU A 54 -9.32 -7.30 -1.74
CA LEU A 54 -9.11 -8.47 -2.58
C LEU A 54 -8.12 -8.16 -3.71
N GLU A 55 -8.29 -7.03 -4.39
CA GLU A 55 -7.35 -6.56 -5.42
C GLU A 55 -5.91 -6.44 -4.88
N ILE A 56 -5.72 -5.97 -3.65
CA ILE A 56 -4.40 -5.89 -3.03
C ILE A 56 -3.85 -7.29 -2.74
N TYR A 57 -4.66 -8.22 -2.20
CA TYR A 57 -4.20 -9.59 -1.95
C TYR A 57 -3.82 -10.30 -3.24
N ASP A 58 -4.58 -10.11 -4.32
CA ASP A 58 -4.28 -10.71 -5.62
C ASP A 58 -2.96 -10.21 -6.19
N ALA A 59 -2.71 -8.90 -6.11
CA ALA A 59 -1.44 -8.32 -6.52
C ALA A 59 -0.26 -8.84 -5.68
N VAL A 60 -0.45 -8.97 -4.37
CA VAL A 60 0.58 -9.50 -3.46
C VAL A 60 0.85 -10.98 -3.75
N LEU A 61 -0.19 -11.79 -3.99
CA LEU A 61 -0.04 -13.20 -4.37
C LEU A 61 0.71 -13.35 -5.70
N SER A 62 0.40 -12.52 -6.70
CA SER A 62 1.17 -12.46 -7.95
C SER A 62 2.65 -12.13 -7.69
N ALA A 63 2.94 -11.20 -6.78
CA ALA A 63 4.31 -10.90 -6.38
C ALA A 63 5.01 -12.08 -5.68
N PHE A 64 4.28 -12.89 -4.90
CA PHE A 64 4.83 -14.11 -4.30
C PHE A 64 5.14 -15.20 -5.33
N ASP A 65 4.31 -15.34 -6.37
CA ASP A 65 4.52 -16.31 -7.45
C ASP A 65 5.79 -16.00 -8.26
N ARG A 66 6.15 -14.71 -8.34
CA ARG A 66 7.35 -14.20 -9.00
C ARG A 66 8.37 -13.60 -8.02
N ARG A 67 8.45 -14.13 -6.79
CA ARG A 67 9.20 -13.50 -5.68
C ARG A 67 10.64 -13.11 -6.01
N THR A 68 11.38 -13.97 -6.71
CA THR A 68 12.79 -13.73 -7.00
C THR A 68 12.93 -12.56 -7.95
N GLU A 69 12.13 -12.57 -9.03
CA GLU A 69 12.10 -11.49 -10.03
C GLU A 69 11.65 -10.16 -9.43
N VAL A 70 10.67 -10.17 -8.51
CA VAL A 70 10.23 -8.99 -7.77
C VAL A 70 11.35 -8.43 -6.90
N LEU A 71 12.02 -9.29 -6.12
CA LEU A 71 13.12 -8.86 -5.24
C LEU A 71 14.31 -8.34 -6.05
N ASP A 72 14.66 -9.01 -7.15
CA ASP A 72 15.71 -8.57 -8.08
C ASP A 72 15.36 -7.21 -8.71
N THR A 73 14.11 -7.02 -9.12
CA THR A 73 13.62 -5.76 -9.68
C THR A 73 13.70 -4.61 -8.67
N ILE A 74 13.37 -4.86 -7.40
CA ILE A 74 13.48 -3.89 -6.31
C ILE A 74 14.96 -3.59 -6.03
N ALA A 75 15.81 -4.60 -5.95
CA ALA A 75 17.24 -4.43 -5.70
C ALA A 75 17.96 -3.65 -6.82
N ALA A 76 17.50 -3.79 -8.07
CA ALA A 76 18.05 -3.07 -9.22
C ALA A 76 17.54 -1.63 -9.38
N ALA A 77 16.57 -1.18 -8.56
CA ALA A 77 16.03 0.17 -8.63
C ALA A 77 16.89 1.17 -7.85
N SER A 78 17.03 2.40 -8.37
CA SER A 78 17.78 3.48 -7.72
C SER A 78 17.12 4.00 -6.44
N ASP A 79 15.79 3.90 -6.38
CA ASP A 79 14.96 4.47 -5.34
C ASP A 79 13.58 3.78 -5.32
N ARG A 80 12.80 4.09 -4.29
CA ARG A 80 11.46 3.52 -4.08
C ARG A 80 10.49 3.86 -5.21
N GLU A 81 10.52 5.08 -5.75
CA GLU A 81 9.59 5.48 -6.81
C GLU A 81 9.86 4.70 -8.10
N THR A 82 11.14 4.55 -8.44
CA THR A 82 11.61 3.70 -9.54
C THR A 82 11.21 2.24 -9.32
N ALA A 83 11.35 1.70 -8.11
CA ALA A 83 10.91 0.34 -7.79
C ALA A 83 9.40 0.16 -8.00
N VAL A 84 8.57 1.10 -7.54
CA VAL A 84 7.12 1.06 -7.73
C VAL A 84 6.75 1.07 -9.22
N LEU A 85 7.39 1.93 -10.02
CA LEU A 85 7.13 1.99 -11.46
C LEU A 85 7.51 0.67 -12.16
N ARG A 86 8.64 0.06 -11.78
CA ARG A 86 9.08 -1.21 -12.36
C ARG A 86 8.20 -2.38 -11.94
N ILE A 87 7.83 -2.48 -10.66
CA ILE A 87 6.93 -3.53 -10.18
C ILE A 87 5.53 -3.41 -10.82
N ARG A 88 5.04 -2.18 -10.99
CA ARG A 88 3.80 -1.91 -11.71
C ARG A 88 3.84 -2.50 -13.12
N ALA A 89 4.91 -2.25 -13.87
CA ALA A 89 5.10 -2.78 -15.22
C ALA A 89 5.31 -4.30 -15.23
N LEU A 90 6.05 -4.83 -14.25
CA LEU A 90 6.37 -6.25 -14.14
C LEU A 90 5.13 -7.11 -13.94
N LEU A 91 4.22 -6.68 -13.06
CA LEU A 91 3.07 -7.47 -12.61
C LEU A 91 1.74 -7.01 -13.21
N ASP A 92 1.74 -5.96 -14.05
CA ASP A 92 0.55 -5.32 -14.62
C ASP A 92 -0.51 -4.95 -13.55
N VAL A 93 -0.06 -4.25 -12.51
CA VAL A 93 -0.91 -3.84 -11.38
C VAL A 93 -1.06 -2.32 -11.29
N SER A 94 -2.00 -1.85 -10.47
CA SER A 94 -2.14 -0.41 -10.20
C SER A 94 -0.94 0.16 -9.42
N PRO A 95 -0.70 1.48 -9.49
CA PRO A 95 0.35 2.12 -8.68
C PRO A 95 0.19 1.91 -7.17
N GLY A 96 -1.04 1.80 -6.67
CA GLY A 96 -1.33 1.53 -5.26
C GLY A 96 -0.93 0.13 -4.83
N GLN A 97 -1.25 -0.87 -5.66
CA GLN A 97 -0.86 -2.27 -5.46
C GLN A 97 0.67 -2.43 -5.53
N ALA A 98 1.32 -1.84 -6.54
CA ALA A 98 2.78 -1.86 -6.65
C ALA A 98 3.45 -1.22 -5.43
N GLY A 99 2.90 -0.10 -4.93
CA GLY A 99 3.35 0.52 -3.68
C GLY A 99 3.24 -0.41 -2.48
N ALA A 100 2.12 -1.12 -2.33
CA ALA A 100 1.91 -2.07 -1.24
C ALA A 100 2.89 -3.25 -1.28
N ILE A 101 3.28 -3.71 -2.48
CA ILE A 101 4.29 -4.77 -2.66
C ILE A 101 5.68 -4.26 -2.27
N VAL A 102 6.07 -3.07 -2.75
CA VAL A 102 7.39 -2.48 -2.45
C VAL A 102 7.56 -2.15 -0.97
N ASP A 103 6.47 -1.77 -0.29
CA ASP A 103 6.48 -1.46 1.14
C ASP A 103 6.40 -2.71 2.03
N LEU A 104 6.27 -3.91 1.46
CA LEU A 104 6.19 -5.15 2.22
C LEU A 104 7.55 -5.47 2.88
N PRO A 105 7.64 -5.63 4.21
CA PRO A 105 8.89 -5.97 4.86
C PRO A 105 9.44 -7.33 4.37
N LEU A 106 10.74 -7.40 4.10
CA LEU A 106 11.38 -8.60 3.52
C LEU A 106 11.11 -9.89 4.30
N HIS A 107 11.07 -9.82 5.63
CA HIS A 107 10.75 -10.97 6.51
C HIS A 107 9.32 -11.53 6.31
N ARG A 108 8.47 -10.85 5.53
CA ARG A 108 7.13 -11.29 5.16
C ARG A 108 7.08 -11.98 3.80
N PHE A 109 8.15 -11.99 3.01
CA PHE A 109 8.27 -12.81 1.79
C PHE A 109 8.56 -14.29 2.13
N THR A 110 7.73 -14.90 2.97
CA THR A 110 7.82 -16.30 3.39
C THR A 110 6.62 -17.11 2.88
N SER A 111 6.80 -18.42 2.66
CA SER A 111 5.72 -19.31 2.22
C SER A 111 4.51 -19.28 3.16
N GLY A 112 4.75 -19.35 4.48
CA GLY A 112 3.65 -19.27 5.46
C GLY A 112 2.92 -17.92 5.49
N THR A 113 3.52 -16.83 4.98
CA THR A 113 2.78 -15.56 4.80
C THR A 113 1.95 -15.59 3.52
N ARG A 114 2.50 -16.15 2.42
CA ARG A 114 1.75 -16.39 1.17
C ARG A 114 0.50 -17.22 1.42
N ASP A 115 0.62 -18.32 2.15
CA ASP A 115 -0.49 -19.23 2.42
C ASP A 115 -1.61 -18.52 3.20
N ARG A 116 -1.27 -17.76 4.24
CA ARG A 116 -2.25 -16.95 5.00
C ARG A 116 -2.95 -15.89 4.15
N ILE A 117 -2.22 -15.24 3.25
CA ILE A 117 -2.81 -14.24 2.34
C ILE A 117 -3.77 -14.92 1.35
N ARG A 118 -3.40 -16.10 0.82
CA ARG A 118 -4.26 -16.89 -0.06
C ARG A 118 -5.55 -17.28 0.64
N ASP A 119 -5.45 -17.85 1.84
CA ASP A 119 -6.63 -18.26 2.63
C ASP A 119 -7.57 -17.06 2.88
N ARG A 120 -7.00 -15.90 3.22
CA ARG A 120 -7.78 -14.67 3.44
C ARG A 120 -8.42 -14.14 2.16
N ALA A 121 -7.73 -14.21 1.02
CA ALA A 121 -8.29 -13.83 -0.27
C ALA A 121 -9.46 -14.75 -0.66
N ASP A 122 -9.33 -16.06 -0.42
CA ASP A 122 -10.39 -17.04 -0.69
C ASP A 122 -11.62 -16.83 0.20
N GLU A 123 -11.42 -16.54 1.48
CA GLU A 123 -12.51 -16.13 2.38
C GLU A 123 -13.24 -14.90 1.86
N LEU A 124 -12.49 -13.89 1.42
CA LEU A 124 -13.05 -12.62 0.95
C LEU A 124 -13.80 -12.80 -0.37
N ARG A 125 -13.27 -13.59 -1.31
CA ARG A 125 -13.97 -13.96 -2.56
C ARG A 125 -15.31 -14.64 -2.27
N ARG A 126 -15.34 -15.60 -1.34
CA ARG A 126 -16.57 -16.31 -0.95
C ARG A 126 -17.60 -15.41 -0.27
N ALA A 127 -17.15 -14.36 0.41
CA ALA A 127 -18.02 -13.38 1.04
C ALA A 127 -18.62 -12.41 0.01
N LEU A 128 -17.85 -12.02 -1.01
CA LEU A 128 -18.26 -11.11 -2.07
C LEU A 128 -19.13 -11.77 -3.16
N SER A 129 -19.02 -13.09 -3.31
CA SER A 129 -19.82 -13.87 -4.27
C SER A 129 -21.18 -14.33 -3.74
N ARG A 130 -21.52 -13.98 -2.50
CA ARG A 130 -22.81 -14.31 -1.86
C ARG A 130 -23.76 -13.13 -1.98
#